data_AF-A0A423WCS5-F1
#
_entry.id   AF-A0A423WCS5-F1
#
_cell.length_a   1.000
_cell.length_b   1.000
_cell.length_c   1.000
_cell.angle_alpha   90.00
_cell.angle_beta   90.00
_cell.angle_gamma   90.00
#
_symmetry.space_group_name_H-M   'P 1'
#
loop_
_entity.id
_entity.type
_entity.pdbx_description
1 polymer ?
#
loop_
_entity_poly.entity_id
_entity_poly.type
_entity_poly.pdbx_seq_one_letter_code
_entity_poly.pdbx_strand_id
1 'polypeptide(L)'
;MRLSLPPPTLHIYRHLLREASYLPPICRPFIVGRIRSRFDKHRNDDPHTPDTKRRIHRARHDVRYLWAANNGLLTNMRRILLLVFGRTGKRRSELIHDFVRKEPPSDSEELERALTREREARTYKARDGTRRERAPDWLDKWDTDKIRTFATSQGRTDQAASPRPQIKAKQVDPAQRLPEANIWGRPLAASLARSKLRTEYKALVNRILPPVAKSEWDLLRALAKGEADRGLWEMPPRRPRAVLPDGYHGDGGKDQEWDWQAYATEPVRSIERGRSRSQRARTGEEVDGPYKQGTPKGLHRYTPRLWRRLFAKIWEMTPVIEEKPGQNGKINIVWGQTAKDAPVAAAGHAVFFEGAPDIGTTSGKKRSRK
;
A
#
# COMPACT_ATOMS: atom_id res chain seq x y z
N MET A 1 5.58 23.73 10.03
CA MET A 1 6.66 23.97 9.05
C MET A 1 6.17 24.96 8.01
N ARG A 2 6.38 26.27 8.25
CA ARG A 2 6.08 27.30 7.26
C ARG A 2 7.26 27.35 6.29
N LEU A 3 7.06 26.87 5.06
CA LEU A 3 7.99 27.17 3.97
C LEU A 3 7.73 28.63 3.59
N SER A 4 8.78 29.46 3.50
CA SER A 4 8.63 30.85 3.01
C SER A 4 7.92 30.82 1.65
N LEU A 5 6.95 31.71 1.44
CA LEU A 5 6.11 31.75 0.23
C LEU A 5 6.68 32.75 -0.79
N PRO A 6 6.73 32.41 -2.09
CA PRO A 6 6.81 31.06 -2.67
C PRO A 6 8.27 30.56 -2.67
N PRO A 7 8.58 29.38 -2.11
CA PRO A 7 9.94 28.87 -2.14
C PRO A 7 10.22 28.36 -3.56
N PRO A 8 11.43 28.57 -4.11
CA PRO A 8 11.82 28.02 -5.40
C PRO A 8 11.67 26.49 -5.40
N THR A 9 11.35 25.90 -6.56
CA THR A 9 11.12 24.45 -6.74
C THR A 9 12.24 23.60 -6.15
N LEU A 10 13.48 24.08 -6.25
CA LEU A 10 14.69 23.48 -5.66
C LEU A 10 14.63 23.35 -4.14
N HIS A 11 14.02 24.30 -3.42
CA HIS A 11 13.88 24.22 -1.97
C HIS A 11 12.95 23.08 -1.59
N ILE A 12 11.83 22.93 -2.31
CA ILE A 12 10.88 21.83 -2.08
C ILE A 12 11.55 20.48 -2.34
N TYR A 13 12.31 20.37 -3.42
CA TYR A 13 13.10 19.18 -3.73
C TYR A 13 14.10 18.84 -2.60
N ARG A 14 14.89 19.82 -2.15
CA ARG A 14 15.83 19.65 -1.03
C ARG A 14 15.12 19.25 0.26
N HIS A 15 13.98 19.86 0.57
CA HIS A 15 13.17 19.50 1.75
C HIS A 15 12.63 18.07 1.67
N LEU A 16 12.13 17.64 0.50
CA LEU A 16 11.69 16.26 0.30
C LEU A 16 12.84 15.26 0.52
N LEU A 17 14.03 15.53 -0.02
CA LEU A 17 15.19 14.67 0.17
C LEU A 17 15.65 14.64 1.63
N ARG A 18 15.65 15.79 2.32
CA ARG A 18 15.95 15.87 3.76
C ARG A 18 14.96 15.06 4.58
N GLU A 19 13.66 15.23 4.35
CA GLU A 19 12.64 14.45 5.07
C GLU A 19 12.71 12.95 4.74
N ALA A 20 13.05 12.59 3.50
CA ALA A 20 13.26 11.20 3.12
C ALA A 20 14.49 10.57 3.82
N SER A 21 15.51 11.36 4.18
CA SER A 21 16.70 10.85 4.88
C SER A 21 16.42 10.41 6.33
N TYR A 22 15.34 10.91 6.95
CA TYR A 22 14.91 10.50 8.29
C TYR A 22 14.05 9.24 8.31
N LEU A 23 13.62 8.75 7.14
CA LEU A 23 12.90 7.50 7.05
C LEU A 23 13.79 6.31 7.45
N PRO A 24 13.20 5.16 7.80
CA PRO A 24 13.94 3.90 7.93
C PRO A 24 14.82 3.65 6.70
N PRO A 25 16.09 3.24 6.87
CA PRO A 25 17.04 2.98 5.77
C PRO A 25 16.45 2.15 4.63
N ILE A 26 15.65 1.14 4.95
CA ILE A 26 14.95 0.31 3.96
C ILE A 26 14.01 1.09 3.02
N CYS A 27 13.40 2.17 3.50
CA CYS A 27 12.45 2.97 2.71
C CYS A 27 13.16 4.01 1.83
N ARG A 28 14.36 4.45 2.23
CA ARG A 28 15.07 5.58 1.60
C ARG A 28 15.33 5.41 0.11
N PRO A 29 15.93 4.31 -0.37
CA PRO A 29 16.31 4.21 -1.78
C PRO A 29 15.09 4.34 -2.69
N PHE A 30 13.97 3.71 -2.32
CA PHE A 30 12.73 3.79 -3.07
C PHE A 30 12.14 5.22 -3.07
N ILE A 31 12.04 5.86 -1.90
CA ILE A 31 11.44 7.20 -1.79
C ILE A 31 12.32 8.27 -2.46
N VAL A 32 13.63 8.21 -2.26
CA VAL A 32 14.60 9.13 -2.89
C VAL A 32 14.60 8.96 -4.41
N GLY A 33 14.66 7.72 -4.91
CA GLY A 33 14.58 7.45 -6.36
C GLY A 33 13.29 7.97 -6.97
N ARG A 34 12.16 7.81 -6.28
CA ARG A 34 10.86 8.34 -6.71
C ARG A 34 10.81 9.87 -6.72
N ILE A 35 11.41 10.53 -5.72
CA ILE A 35 11.49 12.00 -5.68
C ILE A 35 12.33 12.49 -6.86
N ARG A 36 13.54 11.95 -7.04
CA ARG A 36 14.45 12.28 -8.16
C ARG A 36 13.75 12.13 -9.51
N SER A 37 13.26 10.93 -9.82
CA SER A 37 12.57 10.63 -11.08
C SER A 37 11.41 11.58 -11.39
N ARG A 38 10.64 12.02 -10.39
CA ARG A 38 9.54 12.97 -10.59
C ARG A 38 10.01 14.38 -10.89
N PHE A 39 11.07 14.85 -10.23
CA PHE A 39 11.62 16.18 -10.49
C PHE A 39 12.39 16.20 -11.81
N ASP A 40 13.15 15.14 -12.12
CA ASP A 40 13.89 15.01 -13.37
C ASP A 40 12.95 14.99 -14.58
N LYS A 41 11.84 14.23 -14.49
CA LYS A 41 10.82 14.16 -15.56
C LYS A 41 10.19 15.51 -15.89
N HIS A 42 10.14 16.42 -14.91
CA HIS A 42 9.45 17.71 -15.00
C HIS A 42 10.42 18.88 -14.84
N ARG A 43 11.71 18.67 -15.14
CA ARG A 43 12.77 19.66 -14.94
C ARG A 43 12.63 20.87 -15.86
N ASN A 44 12.18 20.63 -17.08
CA ASN A 44 12.06 21.64 -18.13
C ASN A 44 10.62 22.18 -18.27
N ASP A 45 9.73 21.84 -17.34
CA ASP A 45 8.36 22.33 -17.35
C ASP A 45 8.33 23.84 -17.00
N ASP A 46 7.52 24.60 -17.72
CA ASP A 46 7.30 26.01 -17.40
C ASP A 46 6.67 26.18 -16.00
N PRO A 47 7.26 27.01 -15.11
CA PRO A 47 6.72 27.31 -13.78
C PRO A 47 5.31 27.92 -13.76
N HIS A 48 4.92 28.66 -14.81
CA HIS A 48 3.67 29.40 -14.84
C HIS A 48 2.46 28.56 -15.24
N THR A 49 2.72 27.44 -15.92
CA THR A 49 1.73 26.45 -16.34
C THR A 49 0.89 25.92 -15.14
N PRO A 50 -0.45 25.83 -15.27
CA PRO A 50 -1.32 25.38 -14.18
C PRO A 50 -0.98 23.98 -13.66
N ASP A 51 -0.51 23.09 -14.53
CA ASP A 51 -0.08 21.75 -14.16
C ASP A 51 1.18 21.74 -13.29
N THR A 52 2.14 22.62 -13.58
CA THR A 52 3.36 22.79 -12.78
C THR A 52 3.01 23.31 -11.40
N LYS A 53 2.09 24.28 -11.30
CA LYS A 53 1.55 24.77 -10.02
C LYS A 53 0.88 23.64 -9.22
N ARG A 54 0.08 22.79 -9.87
CA ARG A 54 -0.54 21.61 -9.21
C ARG A 54 0.53 20.62 -8.73
N ARG A 55 1.58 20.36 -9.50
CA ARG A 55 2.71 19.50 -9.11
C ARG A 55 3.46 20.07 -7.91
N ILE A 56 3.75 21.38 -7.91
CA ILE A 56 4.40 22.07 -6.79
C ILE A 56 3.54 22.01 -5.52
N HIS A 57 2.24 22.28 -5.63
CA HIS A 57 1.31 22.16 -4.50
C HIS A 57 1.28 20.73 -3.94
N ARG A 58 1.27 19.71 -4.81
CA ARG A 58 1.37 18.31 -4.41
C ARG A 58 2.71 18.01 -3.74
N ALA A 59 3.83 18.53 -4.24
CA ALA A 59 5.14 18.36 -3.62
C ALA A 59 5.20 18.98 -2.21
N ARG A 60 4.58 20.15 -1.98
CA ARG A 60 4.42 20.73 -0.63
C ARG A 60 3.60 19.85 0.29
N HIS A 61 2.53 19.25 -0.23
CA HIS A 61 1.78 18.23 0.52
C HIS A 61 2.68 17.04 0.85
N ASP A 62 3.46 16.53 -0.09
CA ASP A 62 4.35 15.38 0.12
C ASP A 62 5.39 15.67 1.20
N VAL A 63 5.92 16.91 1.29
CA VAL A 63 6.80 17.34 2.41
C VAL A 63 6.09 17.18 3.75
N ARG A 64 4.88 17.77 3.91
CA ARG A 64 4.10 17.65 5.16
C ARG A 64 3.74 16.20 5.48
N TYR A 65 3.52 15.39 4.45
CA TYR A 65 3.17 13.98 4.59
C TYR A 65 4.35 13.16 5.13
N LEU A 66 5.56 13.35 4.57
CA LEU A 66 6.79 12.73 5.05
C LEU A 66 7.15 13.22 6.45
N TRP A 67 7.06 14.53 6.67
CA TRP A 67 7.28 15.13 7.99
C TRP A 67 6.37 14.50 9.06
N ALA A 68 5.08 14.38 8.78
CA ALA A 68 4.13 13.77 9.71
C ALA A 68 4.43 12.28 9.97
N ALA A 69 4.84 11.53 8.94
CA ALA A 69 5.27 10.15 9.12
C ALA A 69 6.49 10.08 10.04
N ASN A 70 7.48 10.95 9.84
CA ASN A 70 8.70 11.00 10.63
C ASN A 70 8.42 11.36 12.11
N ASN A 71 7.41 12.19 12.38
CA ASN A 71 7.02 12.57 13.75
C ASN A 71 6.06 11.58 14.43
N GLY A 72 5.80 10.40 13.85
CA GLY A 72 5.02 9.35 14.53
C GLY A 72 3.58 9.17 14.05
N LEU A 73 3.14 9.83 12.99
CA LEU A 73 1.81 9.59 12.43
C LEU A 73 1.78 8.23 11.72
N LEU A 74 1.30 7.19 12.41
CA LEU A 74 1.36 5.80 11.93
C LEU A 74 0.63 5.56 10.61
N THR A 75 -0.47 6.25 10.36
CA THR A 75 -1.23 6.09 9.12
C THR A 75 -0.42 6.52 7.90
N ASN A 76 0.38 7.58 8.04
CA ASN A 76 1.29 8.01 6.99
C ASN A 76 2.45 7.03 6.83
N MET A 77 3.08 6.62 7.93
CA MET A 77 4.21 5.68 7.86
C MET A 77 3.80 4.33 7.28
N ARG A 78 2.66 3.76 7.71
CA ARG A 78 2.10 2.54 7.11
C ARG A 78 1.91 2.69 5.62
N ARG A 79 1.38 3.83 5.15
CA ARG A 79 1.19 4.07 3.72
C ARG A 79 2.51 4.27 2.96
N ILE A 80 3.55 4.83 3.59
CA ILE A 80 4.91 4.82 3.01
C ILE A 80 5.39 3.38 2.83
N LEU A 81 5.28 2.54 3.86
CA LEU A 81 5.70 1.15 3.77
C LEU A 81 4.90 0.37 2.70
N LEU A 82 3.59 0.58 2.60
CA LEU A 82 2.76 0.00 1.54
C LEU A 82 3.20 0.42 0.14
N LEU A 83 3.72 1.64 -0.03
CA LEU A 83 4.28 2.10 -1.30
C LEU A 83 5.64 1.45 -1.57
N VAL A 84 6.50 1.40 -0.54
CA VAL A 84 7.83 0.79 -0.61
C VAL A 84 7.69 -0.65 -1.00
N PHE A 85 6.96 -1.51 -0.28
CA PHE A 85 6.82 -2.94 -0.57
C PHE A 85 5.79 -3.28 -1.67
N GLY A 86 5.45 -2.31 -2.54
CA GLY A 86 4.62 -2.57 -3.72
C GLY A 86 3.21 -3.07 -3.43
N ARG A 87 2.65 -2.81 -2.25
CA ARG A 87 1.23 -3.08 -1.94
C ARG A 87 0.31 -2.02 -2.54
N THR A 88 0.85 -0.83 -2.83
CA THR A 88 0.16 0.29 -3.48
C THR A 88 1.08 1.08 -4.41
N GLY A 89 0.50 1.96 -5.24
CA GLY A 89 1.27 2.91 -6.06
C GLY A 89 1.98 2.29 -7.27
N LYS A 90 3.06 2.94 -7.73
CA LYS A 90 3.79 2.60 -8.96
C LYS A 90 4.43 1.23 -8.90
N ARG A 91 5.14 0.93 -7.80
CA ARG A 91 5.83 -0.36 -7.62
C ARG A 91 4.88 -1.55 -7.68
N ARG A 92 3.67 -1.40 -7.13
CA ARG A 92 2.61 -2.41 -7.29
C ARG A 92 2.29 -2.66 -8.76
N SER A 93 2.12 -1.60 -9.55
CA SER A 93 1.79 -1.72 -10.97
C SER A 93 2.92 -2.39 -11.75
N GLU A 94 4.18 -2.10 -11.42
CA GLU A 94 5.36 -2.77 -11.98
C GLU A 94 5.34 -4.27 -11.63
N LEU A 95 5.20 -4.62 -10.35
CA LEU A 95 5.11 -6.02 -9.91
C LEU A 95 3.92 -6.77 -10.54
N ILE A 96 2.79 -6.09 -10.75
CA ILE A 96 1.64 -6.69 -11.44
C ILE A 96 1.93 -6.91 -12.91
N HIS A 97 2.53 -5.92 -13.57
CA HIS A 97 2.89 -6.04 -14.98
C HIS A 97 3.79 -7.25 -15.21
N ASP A 98 4.79 -7.43 -14.34
CA ASP A 98 5.72 -8.55 -14.43
C ASP A 98 5.06 -9.88 -14.04
N PHE A 99 4.21 -9.87 -13.02
CA PHE A 99 3.48 -11.07 -12.58
C PHE A 99 2.50 -11.62 -13.63
N VAL A 100 1.84 -10.73 -14.35
CA VAL A 100 0.76 -11.08 -15.28
C VAL A 100 1.30 -11.48 -16.66
N ARG A 101 2.55 -11.15 -16.99
CA ARG A 101 3.18 -11.51 -18.25
C ARG A 101 3.28 -13.04 -18.38
N LYS A 102 2.93 -13.58 -19.55
CA LYS A 102 3.20 -14.99 -19.90
C LYS A 102 4.71 -15.24 -19.95
N GLU A 103 5.13 -16.37 -19.39
CA GLU A 103 6.50 -16.83 -19.51
C GLU A 103 6.78 -17.23 -20.97
N PRO A 104 7.94 -16.87 -21.53
CA PRO A 104 8.29 -17.29 -22.88
C PRO A 104 8.45 -18.83 -22.89
N PRO A 105 7.95 -19.51 -23.94
CA PRO A 105 8.16 -20.95 -24.10
C PRO A 105 9.66 -21.23 -24.25
N SER A 106 10.12 -22.37 -23.71
CA SER A 106 11.54 -22.72 -23.74
C SER A 106 11.95 -23.30 -25.08
N ASP A 107 11.06 -24.09 -25.70
CA ASP A 107 11.34 -24.82 -26.93
C ASP A 107 10.53 -24.30 -28.14
N SER A 108 11.07 -24.50 -29.35
CA SER A 108 10.41 -24.11 -30.61
C SER A 108 9.09 -24.84 -30.82
N GLU A 109 9.01 -26.12 -30.47
CA GLU A 109 7.77 -26.90 -30.56
C GLU A 109 6.70 -26.38 -29.59
N GLU A 110 7.10 -25.99 -28.38
CA GLU A 110 6.17 -25.40 -27.41
C GLU A 110 5.65 -24.05 -27.88
N LEU A 111 6.49 -23.27 -28.55
CA LEU A 111 6.09 -22.02 -29.19
C LEU A 111 5.04 -22.24 -30.27
N GLU A 112 5.23 -23.21 -31.17
CA GLU A 112 4.25 -23.53 -32.22
C GLU A 112 2.92 -23.98 -31.62
N ARG A 113 2.95 -24.87 -30.60
CA ARG A 113 1.75 -25.30 -29.87
C ARG A 113 1.07 -24.14 -29.13
N ALA A 114 1.83 -23.18 -28.61
CA ALA A 114 1.28 -22.00 -27.98
C ALA A 114 0.60 -21.08 -29.02
N LEU A 115 1.21 -20.89 -30.19
CA LEU A 115 0.66 -20.08 -31.27
C LEU A 115 -0.64 -20.68 -31.83
N THR A 116 -0.71 -22.01 -32.00
CA THR A 116 -1.96 -22.68 -32.44
C THR A 116 -3.08 -22.51 -31.42
N ARG A 117 -2.79 -22.73 -30.12
CA ARG A 117 -3.76 -22.50 -29.03
C ARG A 117 -4.23 -21.05 -28.97
N GLU A 118 -3.33 -20.08 -29.13
CA GLU A 118 -3.70 -18.66 -29.17
C GLU A 118 -4.55 -18.32 -30.38
N ARG A 119 -4.25 -18.91 -31.54
CA ARG A 119 -5.07 -18.74 -32.75
C ARG A 119 -6.47 -19.29 -32.53
N GLU A 120 -6.59 -20.52 -32.03
CA GLU A 120 -7.87 -21.16 -31.72
C GLU A 120 -8.68 -20.35 -30.71
N ALA A 121 -8.06 -19.88 -29.62
CA ALA A 121 -8.72 -19.07 -28.60
C ALA A 121 -9.24 -17.72 -29.13
N ARG A 122 -8.65 -17.19 -30.22
CA ARG A 122 -9.11 -15.96 -30.89
C ARG A 122 -10.19 -16.22 -31.93
N THR A 123 -10.41 -17.47 -32.34
CA THR A 123 -11.47 -17.81 -33.29
C THR A 123 -12.82 -17.87 -32.58
N TYR A 124 -13.84 -17.29 -33.21
CA TYR A 124 -15.22 -17.35 -32.72
C TYR A 124 -16.19 -17.53 -33.88
N LYS A 125 -17.37 -18.09 -33.59
CA LYS A 125 -18.45 -18.19 -34.57
C LYS A 125 -19.19 -16.85 -34.65
N ALA A 126 -19.20 -16.24 -35.83
CA ALA A 126 -19.99 -15.05 -36.10
C ALA A 126 -21.48 -15.39 -36.19
N ARG A 127 -22.33 -14.36 -36.23
CA ARG A 127 -23.79 -14.52 -36.38
C ARG A 127 -24.15 -15.29 -37.66
N ASP A 128 -23.36 -15.11 -38.71
CA ASP A 128 -23.55 -15.74 -40.02
C ASP A 128 -23.06 -17.20 -40.06
N GLY A 129 -22.66 -17.78 -38.92
CA GLY A 129 -22.11 -19.13 -38.82
C GLY A 129 -20.63 -19.26 -39.24
N THR A 130 -20.07 -18.23 -39.88
CA THR A 130 -18.66 -18.18 -40.29
C THR A 130 -17.71 -18.13 -39.08
N ARG A 131 -16.58 -18.84 -39.16
CA ARG A 131 -15.49 -18.70 -38.18
C ARG A 131 -14.70 -17.45 -38.50
N ARG A 132 -14.61 -16.52 -37.55
CA ARG A 132 -13.80 -15.30 -37.68
C ARG A 132 -12.71 -15.28 -36.62
N GLU A 133 -11.54 -14.77 -36.99
CA GLU A 133 -10.43 -14.55 -36.07
C GLU A 133 -10.45 -13.10 -35.57
N ARG A 134 -10.28 -12.94 -34.25
CA ARG A 134 -10.21 -11.62 -33.61
C ARG A 134 -8.75 -11.15 -33.53
N ALA A 135 -8.54 -9.84 -33.67
CA ALA A 135 -7.24 -9.23 -33.41
C ALA A 135 -6.77 -9.49 -31.94
N PRO A 136 -5.46 -9.66 -31.71
CA PRO A 136 -4.91 -9.88 -30.36
C PRO A 136 -5.06 -8.64 -29.48
N ASP A 137 -5.44 -8.85 -28.21
CA ASP A 137 -5.53 -7.79 -27.19
C ASP A 137 -4.41 -7.90 -26.15
N TRP A 138 -4.32 -6.88 -25.28
CA TRP A 138 -3.46 -6.92 -24.09
C TRP A 138 -3.74 -8.12 -23.18
N LEU A 139 -4.99 -8.61 -23.09
CA LEU A 139 -5.33 -9.75 -22.23
C LEU A 139 -4.84 -11.08 -22.79
N ASP A 140 -4.61 -11.18 -24.11
CA ASP A 140 -4.03 -12.39 -24.71
C ASP A 140 -2.56 -12.55 -24.32
N LYS A 141 -1.89 -11.46 -23.94
CA LYS A 141 -0.50 -11.47 -23.43
C LYS A 141 -0.42 -11.82 -21.93
N TRP A 142 -1.56 -11.96 -21.26
CA TRP A 142 -1.66 -12.20 -19.84
C TRP A 142 -1.79 -13.69 -19.55
N ASP A 143 -1.17 -14.14 -18.47
CA ASP A 143 -1.38 -15.48 -17.92
C ASP A 143 -2.62 -15.48 -17.02
N THR A 144 -3.77 -15.83 -17.61
CA THR A 144 -5.05 -15.85 -16.92
C THR A 144 -5.14 -16.93 -15.85
N ASP A 145 -4.45 -18.05 -16.03
CA ASP A 145 -4.49 -19.18 -15.11
C ASP A 145 -3.66 -18.90 -13.86
N LYS A 146 -2.48 -18.27 -14.04
CA LYS A 146 -1.66 -17.72 -12.95
C LYS A 146 -2.42 -16.67 -12.14
N ILE A 147 -3.18 -15.79 -12.80
CA ILE A 147 -4.05 -14.81 -12.12
C ILE A 147 -5.14 -15.51 -11.29
N ARG A 148 -5.81 -16.52 -11.84
CA ARG A 148 -6.92 -17.24 -11.18
C ARG A 148 -6.45 -18.06 -9.98
N THR A 149 -5.37 -18.83 -10.16
CA THR A 149 -4.74 -19.61 -9.06
C THR A 149 -4.32 -18.67 -7.93
N PHE A 150 -3.76 -17.52 -8.27
CA PHE A 150 -3.37 -16.50 -7.31
C PHE A 150 -4.56 -15.87 -6.58
N ALA A 151 -5.59 -15.45 -7.32
CA ALA A 151 -6.82 -14.91 -6.75
C ALA A 151 -7.50 -15.91 -5.78
N THR A 152 -7.46 -17.21 -6.12
CA THR A 152 -7.95 -18.28 -5.24
C THR A 152 -7.16 -18.32 -3.93
N SER A 153 -5.82 -18.28 -3.99
CA SER A 153 -4.97 -18.28 -2.80
C SER A 153 -5.19 -17.05 -1.92
N GLN A 154 -5.34 -15.87 -2.53
CA GLN A 154 -5.58 -14.62 -1.83
C GLN A 154 -6.98 -14.61 -1.19
N GLY A 155 -7.99 -15.12 -1.88
CA GLY A 155 -9.36 -15.21 -1.35
C GLY A 155 -9.51 -16.14 -0.14
N ARG A 156 -8.61 -17.12 0.01
CA ARG A 156 -8.55 -18.00 1.20
C ARG A 156 -7.84 -17.35 2.39
N THR A 157 -6.99 -16.36 2.15
CA THR A 157 -6.19 -15.71 3.18
C THR A 157 -6.90 -14.45 3.67
N ASP A 158 -7.30 -14.41 4.94
CA ASP A 158 -7.90 -13.20 5.50
C ASP A 158 -6.83 -12.11 5.70
N GLN A 159 -6.93 -11.06 4.87
CA GLN A 159 -6.00 -9.93 4.87
C GLN A 159 -6.72 -8.67 5.37
N ALA A 160 -7.09 -8.65 6.65
CA ALA A 160 -7.75 -7.51 7.28
C ALA A 160 -6.96 -6.20 7.14
N ALA A 161 -5.63 -6.28 7.03
CA ALA A 161 -4.75 -5.13 6.85
C ALA A 161 -4.64 -4.63 5.39
N SER A 162 -5.28 -5.30 4.42
CA SER A 162 -5.14 -4.96 3.00
C SER A 162 -5.63 -3.55 2.67
N PRO A 163 -4.86 -2.77 1.88
CA PRO A 163 -5.35 -1.50 1.34
C PRO A 163 -6.35 -1.69 0.20
N ARG A 164 -6.63 -2.94 -0.21
CA ARG A 164 -7.52 -3.29 -1.32
C ARG A 164 -8.74 -4.08 -0.81
N PRO A 165 -9.87 -3.99 -1.52
CA PRO A 165 -11.02 -4.84 -1.23
C PRO A 165 -10.64 -6.32 -1.31
N GLN A 166 -11.12 -7.12 -0.35
CA GLN A 166 -10.91 -8.56 -0.35
C GLN A 166 -11.58 -9.23 -1.57
N ILE A 167 -10.96 -10.28 -2.07
CA ILE A 167 -11.47 -11.06 -3.21
C ILE A 167 -12.49 -12.07 -2.67
N LYS A 168 -13.74 -11.95 -3.10
CA LYS A 168 -14.80 -12.91 -2.74
C LYS A 168 -14.70 -14.15 -3.64
N ALA A 169 -15.18 -15.30 -3.17
CA ALA A 169 -15.17 -16.56 -3.95
C ALA A 169 -15.77 -16.40 -5.36
N LYS A 170 -16.90 -15.68 -5.50
CA LYS A 170 -17.56 -15.39 -6.78
C LYS A 170 -16.77 -14.46 -7.72
N GLN A 171 -15.65 -13.90 -7.27
CA GLN A 171 -14.81 -12.96 -8.03
C GLN A 171 -13.49 -13.60 -8.48
N VAL A 172 -13.21 -14.83 -8.06
CA VAL A 172 -11.98 -15.56 -8.42
C VAL A 172 -11.95 -15.90 -9.91
N ASP A 173 -13.11 -16.23 -10.48
CA ASP A 173 -13.27 -16.53 -11.89
C ASP A 173 -14.03 -15.40 -12.61
N PRO A 174 -13.34 -14.55 -13.38
CA PRO A 174 -13.97 -13.48 -14.15
C PRO A 174 -14.97 -13.99 -15.20
N ALA A 175 -14.76 -15.19 -15.76
CA ALA A 175 -15.59 -15.72 -16.84
C ALA A 175 -16.99 -16.09 -16.33
N GLN A 176 -17.08 -16.66 -15.13
CA GLN A 176 -18.36 -17.02 -14.48
C GLN A 176 -19.22 -15.80 -14.11
N ARG A 177 -18.65 -14.60 -14.09
CA ARG A 177 -19.41 -13.36 -13.82
C ARG A 177 -20.12 -12.81 -15.06
N LEU A 178 -19.79 -13.31 -16.25
CA LEU A 178 -20.47 -12.88 -17.46
C LEU A 178 -21.86 -13.49 -17.52
N PRO A 179 -22.89 -12.71 -17.86
CA PRO A 179 -24.20 -13.29 -18.13
C PRO A 179 -24.12 -14.13 -19.41
N GLU A 180 -24.73 -15.30 -19.41
CA GLU A 180 -24.73 -16.20 -20.57
C GLU A 180 -25.55 -15.59 -21.73
N ALA A 181 -26.69 -14.99 -21.39
CA ALA A 181 -27.63 -14.41 -22.32
C ALA A 181 -27.74 -12.87 -22.19
N ASN A 182 -28.18 -12.24 -23.27
CA ASN A 182 -28.63 -10.85 -23.28
C ASN A 182 -30.08 -10.73 -22.80
N ILE A 183 -30.62 -9.51 -22.76
CA ILE A 183 -32.00 -9.23 -22.31
C ILE A 183 -33.09 -9.93 -23.15
N TRP A 184 -32.74 -10.44 -24.33
CA TRP A 184 -33.64 -11.18 -25.24
C TRP A 184 -33.38 -12.70 -25.21
N GLY A 185 -32.65 -13.22 -24.23
CA GLY A 185 -32.38 -14.66 -24.10
C GLY A 185 -31.39 -15.23 -25.13
N ARG A 186 -30.75 -14.39 -25.93
CA ARG A 186 -29.74 -14.81 -26.93
C ARG A 186 -28.34 -14.80 -26.32
N PRO A 187 -27.40 -15.65 -26.78
CA PRO A 187 -26.03 -15.61 -26.29
C PRO A 187 -25.39 -14.24 -26.52
N LEU A 188 -24.50 -13.83 -25.61
CA LEU A 188 -23.77 -12.58 -25.77
C LEU A 188 -22.94 -12.59 -27.07
N ALA A 189 -22.95 -11.47 -27.78
CA ALA A 189 -22.02 -11.26 -28.90
C ALA A 189 -20.58 -11.40 -28.42
N ALA A 190 -19.74 -12.11 -29.19
CA ALA A 190 -18.36 -12.43 -28.81
C ALA A 190 -17.53 -11.19 -28.45
N SER A 191 -17.69 -10.09 -29.20
CA SER A 191 -17.02 -8.81 -28.93
C SER A 191 -17.41 -8.20 -27.58
N LEU A 192 -18.70 -8.25 -27.24
CA LEU A 192 -19.23 -7.73 -25.98
C LEU A 192 -18.83 -8.61 -24.80
N ALA A 193 -18.91 -9.94 -24.96
CA ALA A 193 -18.42 -10.89 -23.97
C ALA A 193 -16.93 -10.62 -23.67
N ARG A 194 -16.10 -10.47 -24.71
CA ARG A 194 -14.68 -10.14 -24.55
C ARG A 194 -14.46 -8.80 -23.84
N SER A 195 -15.26 -7.77 -24.17
CA SER A 195 -15.15 -6.46 -23.50
C SER A 195 -15.50 -6.51 -22.02
N LYS A 196 -16.57 -7.23 -21.65
CA LYS A 196 -16.94 -7.47 -20.25
C LYS A 196 -15.86 -8.26 -19.52
N LEU A 197 -15.34 -9.32 -20.14
CA LEU A 197 -14.27 -10.14 -19.60
C LEU A 197 -13.02 -9.29 -19.30
N ARG A 198 -12.58 -8.44 -20.24
CA ARG A 198 -11.46 -7.50 -20.02
C ARG A 198 -11.68 -6.58 -18.81
N THR A 199 -12.90 -6.08 -18.65
CA THR A 199 -13.26 -5.20 -17.53
C THR A 199 -13.19 -5.95 -16.20
N GLU A 200 -13.69 -7.17 -16.15
CA GLU A 200 -13.65 -8.03 -14.95
C GLU A 200 -12.21 -8.45 -14.59
N TYR A 201 -11.37 -8.81 -15.56
CA TYR A 201 -9.95 -9.07 -15.31
C TYR A 201 -9.21 -7.84 -14.80
N LYS A 202 -9.48 -6.65 -15.35
CA LYS A 202 -8.93 -5.39 -14.85
C LYS A 202 -9.37 -5.12 -13.41
N ALA A 203 -10.63 -5.41 -13.06
CA ALA A 203 -11.14 -5.28 -11.71
C ALA A 203 -10.47 -6.28 -10.75
N LEU A 204 -10.28 -7.54 -11.17
CA LEU A 204 -9.63 -8.58 -10.40
C LEU A 204 -8.16 -8.22 -10.10
N VAL A 205 -7.38 -7.86 -11.13
CA VAL A 205 -5.97 -7.46 -10.99
C VAL A 205 -5.81 -6.22 -10.12
N ASN A 206 -6.80 -5.31 -10.08
CA ASN A 206 -6.79 -4.17 -9.16
C ASN A 206 -6.98 -4.55 -7.68
N ARG A 207 -7.51 -5.74 -7.39
CA ARG A 207 -7.65 -6.29 -6.03
C ARG A 207 -6.49 -7.18 -5.62
N ILE A 208 -5.82 -7.82 -6.58
CA ILE A 208 -4.67 -8.68 -6.34
C ILE A 208 -3.51 -7.91 -5.69
N LEU A 209 -2.85 -8.54 -4.72
CA LEU A 209 -1.60 -8.06 -4.14
C LEU A 209 -0.45 -8.84 -4.77
N PRO A 210 0.39 -8.22 -5.61
CA PRO A 210 1.38 -8.97 -6.39
C PRO A 210 2.45 -9.64 -5.51
N PRO A 211 3.04 -10.74 -5.97
CA PRO A 211 4.19 -11.36 -5.31
C PRO A 211 5.41 -10.43 -5.34
N VAL A 212 6.30 -10.64 -4.38
CA VAL A 212 7.62 -9.99 -4.32
C VAL A 212 8.73 -11.03 -4.51
N ALA A 213 9.94 -10.55 -4.78
CA ALA A 213 11.12 -11.41 -4.85
C ALA A 213 11.38 -12.07 -3.48
N LYS A 214 11.96 -13.28 -3.51
CA LYS A 214 12.22 -14.09 -2.30
C LYS A 214 13.12 -13.37 -1.29
N SER A 215 14.19 -12.73 -1.76
CA SER A 215 15.12 -11.96 -0.92
C SER A 215 14.43 -10.84 -0.13
N GLU A 216 13.53 -10.10 -0.78
CA GLU A 216 12.75 -9.04 -0.13
C GLU A 216 11.73 -9.61 0.86
N TRP A 217 11.14 -10.75 0.52
CA TRP A 217 10.19 -11.44 1.38
C TRP A 217 10.84 -11.98 2.66
N ASP A 218 12.02 -12.58 2.55
CA ASP A 218 12.80 -13.07 3.69
C ASP A 218 13.27 -11.91 4.58
N LEU A 219 13.64 -10.78 3.97
CA LEU A 219 13.96 -9.56 4.71
C LEU A 219 12.73 -9.04 5.47
N LEU A 220 11.54 -9.05 4.86
CA LEU A 220 10.30 -8.66 5.53
C LEU A 220 9.94 -9.60 6.69
N ARG A 221 10.16 -10.91 6.49
CA ARG A 221 10.00 -11.92 7.53
C ARG A 221 10.94 -11.65 8.71
N ALA A 222 12.23 -11.39 8.45
CA ALA A 222 13.20 -11.06 9.50
C ALA A 222 12.81 -9.79 10.27
N LEU A 223 12.32 -8.75 9.57
CA LEU A 223 11.82 -7.51 10.19
C LEU A 223 10.55 -7.74 11.03
N ALA A 224 9.64 -8.58 10.55
CA ALA A 224 8.41 -8.92 11.25
C ALA A 224 8.68 -9.70 12.55
N LYS A 225 9.59 -10.68 12.48
CA LYS A 225 10.04 -11.47 13.65
C LYS A 225 10.92 -10.66 14.60
N GLY A 226 11.60 -9.62 14.09
CA GLY A 226 12.53 -8.81 14.86
C GLY A 226 13.96 -9.37 14.91
N GLU A 227 14.29 -10.28 13.99
CA GLU A 227 15.63 -10.85 13.77
C GLU A 227 16.52 -9.92 12.93
N ALA A 228 15.92 -8.99 12.20
CA ALA A 228 16.64 -8.04 11.37
C ALA A 228 17.46 -7.03 12.19
N ASP A 229 18.60 -6.61 11.63
CA ASP A 229 19.46 -5.59 12.21
C ASP A 229 18.71 -4.28 12.47
N ARG A 230 19.01 -3.66 13.62
CA ARG A 230 18.42 -2.37 14.05
C ARG A 230 18.68 -1.28 13.01
N GLY A 231 19.86 -1.31 12.38
CA GLY A 231 20.25 -0.40 11.32
C GLY A 231 19.34 -0.41 10.09
N LEU A 232 18.47 -1.40 9.88
CA LEU A 232 17.59 -1.46 8.70
C LEU A 232 16.27 -0.69 8.88
N TRP A 233 15.76 -0.64 10.11
CA TRP A 233 14.44 -0.07 10.41
C TRP A 233 14.50 1.14 11.35
N GLU A 234 15.58 1.31 12.10
CA GLU A 234 15.72 2.43 13.02
C GLU A 234 15.78 3.76 12.26
N MET A 235 15.03 4.73 12.79
CA MET A 235 15.01 6.07 12.21
C MET A 235 16.19 6.88 12.75
N PRO A 236 16.97 7.53 11.88
CA PRO A 236 18.05 8.39 12.34
C PRO A 236 17.52 9.57 13.15
N PRO A 237 18.33 10.08 14.08
CA PRO A 237 18.01 11.32 14.75
C PRO A 237 17.89 12.45 13.73
N ARG A 238 16.97 13.38 14.00
CA ARG A 238 16.84 14.58 13.17
C ARG A 238 18.02 15.49 13.41
N ARG A 239 18.51 16.15 12.35
CA ARG A 239 19.49 17.21 12.54
C ARG A 239 18.87 18.31 13.39
N PRO A 240 19.56 18.79 14.44
CA PRO A 240 19.08 19.93 15.21
C PRO A 240 18.90 21.10 14.26
N ARG A 241 17.86 21.90 14.49
CA ARG A 241 17.78 23.20 13.80
C ARG A 241 18.98 24.02 14.24
N ALA A 242 19.56 24.76 13.30
CA ALA A 242 20.56 25.75 13.67
C ALA A 242 19.90 26.74 14.63
N VAL A 243 20.24 26.63 15.91
CA VAL A 243 19.92 27.62 16.93
C VAL A 243 21.04 28.65 16.79
N LEU A 244 20.68 29.88 16.45
CA LEU A 244 21.64 30.98 16.49
C LEU A 244 22.09 31.15 17.95
N PRO A 245 23.39 31.31 18.25
CA PRO A 245 23.86 31.49 19.62
C PRO A 245 23.13 32.66 20.30
N ASP A 246 22.66 32.41 21.53
CA ASP A 246 22.03 33.41 22.39
C ASP A 246 22.95 34.64 22.51
N GLY A 247 22.52 35.75 21.93
CA GLY A 247 23.31 36.99 21.86
C GLY A 247 22.80 37.95 20.77
N TYR A 248 22.12 37.42 19.75
CA TYR A 248 21.18 38.20 18.96
C TYR A 248 19.78 37.80 19.41
N HIS A 249 19.06 38.71 20.08
CA HIS A 249 17.61 38.64 20.26
C HIS A 249 16.92 38.76 18.89
N GLY A 250 17.06 37.73 18.07
CA GLY A 250 16.24 37.46 16.90
C GLY A 250 15.06 36.61 17.31
N ASP A 251 14.13 37.19 18.06
CA ASP A 251 12.71 36.80 18.12
C ASP A 251 12.39 35.31 18.43
N GLY A 252 13.29 34.60 19.13
CA GLY A 252 13.18 33.16 19.42
C GLY A 252 12.41 32.81 20.68
N GLY A 253 12.00 33.82 21.44
CA GLY A 253 11.27 33.71 22.71
C GLY A 253 10.25 34.83 22.87
N LYS A 254 9.62 35.29 21.77
CA LYS A 254 8.31 35.91 21.95
C LYS A 254 7.40 34.79 22.44
N ASP A 255 6.99 34.89 23.72
CA ASP A 255 5.62 34.55 24.09
C ASP A 255 4.76 34.87 22.88
N GLN A 256 4.25 33.84 22.22
CA GLN A 256 3.65 33.95 20.89
C GLN A 256 2.59 35.05 20.95
N GLU A 257 2.96 36.25 20.48
CA GLU A 257 2.17 37.46 20.64
C GLU A 257 0.78 37.12 20.13
N TRP A 258 -0.19 37.10 21.05
CA TRP A 258 -1.51 36.60 20.72
C TRP A 258 -2.08 37.54 19.68
N ASP A 259 -2.10 37.06 18.43
CA ASP A 259 -2.58 37.78 17.26
C ASP A 259 -4.11 37.92 17.34
N TRP A 260 -4.56 38.74 18.29
CA TRP A 260 -5.96 39.00 18.59
C TRP A 260 -6.63 39.65 17.38
N GLN A 261 -5.88 40.40 16.57
CA GLN A 261 -6.38 41.03 15.36
C GLN A 261 -6.85 39.98 14.36
N ALA A 262 -6.05 38.93 14.11
CA ALA A 262 -6.49 37.82 13.28
C ALA A 262 -7.78 37.19 13.82
N TYR A 263 -7.89 36.99 15.14
CA TYR A 263 -9.09 36.43 15.79
C TYR A 263 -10.33 37.34 15.71
N ALA A 264 -10.13 38.66 15.59
CA ALA A 264 -11.21 39.62 15.42
C ALA A 264 -11.69 39.73 13.96
N THR A 265 -10.79 39.57 12.98
CA THR A 265 -11.10 39.79 11.56
C THR A 265 -11.43 38.51 10.79
N GLU A 266 -10.82 37.38 11.16
CA GLU A 266 -11.00 36.11 10.46
C GLU A 266 -11.84 35.12 11.27
N PRO A 267 -12.56 34.19 10.59
CA PRO A 267 -13.20 33.09 11.27
C PRO A 267 -12.18 32.26 12.06
N VAL A 268 -12.48 31.97 13.33
CA VAL A 268 -11.65 31.13 14.23
C VAL A 268 -11.18 29.85 13.56
N ARG A 269 -12.02 29.23 12.73
CA ARG A 269 -11.67 28.00 11.98
C ARG A 269 -10.50 28.18 11.01
N SER A 270 -10.30 29.37 10.43
CA SER A 270 -9.16 29.70 9.56
C SER A 270 -7.86 29.68 10.35
N ILE A 271 -7.86 30.42 11.46
CA ILE A 271 -6.73 30.67 12.34
C ILE A 271 -6.31 29.39 13.08
N GLU A 272 -7.28 28.66 13.62
CA GLU A 272 -7.03 27.47 14.44
C GLU A 272 -6.93 26.15 13.64
N ARG A 273 -7.04 26.21 12.31
CA ARG A 273 -7.02 25.01 11.47
C ARG A 273 -5.78 24.16 11.73
N GLY A 274 -4.62 24.81 11.83
CA GLY A 274 -3.32 24.17 12.10
C GLY A 274 -3.15 23.71 13.56
N ARG A 275 -3.86 24.34 14.49
CA ARG A 275 -3.88 24.07 15.94
C ARG A 275 -4.78 22.90 16.33
N SER A 276 -5.65 22.41 15.45
CA SER A 276 -6.50 21.25 15.74
C SER A 276 -5.69 19.97 16.01
N ARG A 277 -6.11 19.14 16.99
CA ARG A 277 -5.42 17.89 17.37
C ARG A 277 -5.08 16.94 16.21
N SER A 278 -5.88 16.97 15.13
CA SER A 278 -5.69 16.15 13.93
C SER A 278 -4.68 16.74 12.92
N GLN A 279 -4.46 18.06 12.95
CA GLN A 279 -3.55 18.77 12.05
C GLN A 279 -2.20 19.05 12.70
N ARG A 280 -2.10 19.12 14.03
CA ARG A 280 -0.82 19.29 14.76
C ARG A 280 0.26 18.31 14.31
N ALA A 281 -0.10 17.04 14.08
CA ALA A 281 0.82 16.02 13.58
C ALA A 281 1.33 16.28 12.14
N ARG A 282 0.75 17.24 11.40
CA ARG A 282 1.17 17.66 10.05
C ARG A 282 1.75 19.07 9.99
N THR A 283 1.31 19.96 10.87
CA THR A 283 1.75 21.36 10.93
C THR A 283 2.96 21.53 11.84
N GLY A 284 3.04 20.73 12.91
CA GLY A 284 4.05 20.89 13.96
C GLY A 284 3.88 22.17 14.75
N GLU A 285 2.66 22.71 14.78
CA GLU A 285 2.31 23.83 15.63
C GLU A 285 2.05 23.29 17.03
N GLU A 286 2.86 23.77 17.98
CA GLU A 286 2.60 23.62 19.40
C GLU A 286 1.52 24.64 19.78
N VAL A 287 0.65 24.26 20.71
CA VAL A 287 -0.37 25.16 21.24
C VAL A 287 0.05 25.51 22.65
N ASP A 288 0.48 26.75 22.81
CA ASP A 288 0.52 27.38 24.12
C ASP A 288 -0.78 28.16 24.33
N GLY A 289 -1.34 28.01 25.52
CA GLY A 289 -2.63 28.56 25.89
C GLY A 289 -3.32 27.73 26.98
N PRO A 290 -4.25 28.32 27.74
CA PRO A 290 -4.90 27.67 28.88
C PRO A 290 -5.72 26.43 28.47
N TYR A 291 -6.17 26.37 27.22
CA TYR A 291 -6.90 25.23 26.66
C TYR A 291 -5.98 24.27 25.88
N LYS A 292 -4.95 23.73 26.54
CA LYS A 292 -4.08 22.68 25.95
C LYS A 292 -4.92 21.45 25.62
N GLN A 293 -5.51 21.42 24.43
CA GLN A 293 -6.08 20.20 23.89
C GLN A 293 -4.93 19.18 23.85
N GLY A 294 -5.08 18.03 24.51
CA GLY A 294 -3.98 17.09 24.76
C GLY A 294 -3.25 16.57 23.51
N THR A 295 -2.48 15.49 23.66
CA THR A 295 -1.58 14.97 22.60
C THR A 295 -2.26 14.85 21.22
N PRO A 296 -1.53 15.14 20.12
CA PRO A 296 -2.08 15.03 18.77
C PRO A 296 -2.66 13.64 18.51
N LYS A 297 -3.79 13.58 17.83
CA LYS A 297 -4.49 12.30 17.59
C LYS A 297 -3.68 11.43 16.62
N GLY A 298 -3.40 10.19 17.02
CA GLY A 298 -2.70 9.21 16.19
C GLY A 298 -1.19 9.43 16.07
N LEU A 299 -0.61 10.25 16.95
CA LEU A 299 0.85 10.36 17.10
C LEU A 299 1.35 9.20 17.96
N HIS A 300 2.36 8.48 17.48
CA HIS A 300 2.97 7.37 18.21
C HIS A 300 4.48 7.53 18.25
N ARG A 301 5.08 7.19 19.38
CA ARG A 301 6.53 6.98 19.45
C ARG A 301 6.86 5.66 18.78
N TYR A 302 7.77 5.67 17.81
CA TYR A 302 8.23 4.45 17.15
C TYR A 302 9.05 3.62 18.13
N THR A 303 8.49 2.49 18.55
CA THR A 303 9.17 1.48 19.37
C THR A 303 9.51 0.26 18.52
N PRO A 304 10.52 -0.56 18.90
CA PRO A 304 10.84 -1.79 18.18
C PRO A 304 9.62 -2.70 18.00
N ARG A 305 8.79 -2.82 19.06
CA ARG A 305 7.54 -3.60 19.03
C ARG A 305 6.54 -3.07 18.00
N LEU A 306 6.44 -1.75 17.87
CA LEU A 306 5.54 -1.12 16.90
C LEU A 306 6.02 -1.37 15.46
N TRP A 307 7.33 -1.27 15.21
CA TRP A 307 7.91 -1.60 13.91
C TRP A 307 7.66 -3.05 13.52
N ARG A 308 7.94 -4.01 14.42
CA ARG A 308 7.65 -5.43 14.19
C ARG A 308 6.19 -5.64 13.79
N ARG A 309 5.25 -5.04 14.51
CA ARG A 309 3.81 -5.11 14.19
C ARG A 309 3.46 -4.48 12.84
N LEU A 310 4.11 -3.38 12.45
CA LEU A 310 3.89 -2.76 11.14
C LEU A 310 4.40 -3.64 10.01
N PHE A 311 5.63 -4.14 10.14
CA PHE A 311 6.23 -5.05 9.15
C PHE A 311 5.49 -6.38 9.09
N ALA A 312 5.07 -6.95 10.22
CA ALA A 312 4.25 -8.15 10.29
C ALA A 312 2.97 -8.03 9.48
N LYS A 313 2.22 -6.92 9.66
CA LYS A 313 1.02 -6.66 8.84
C LYS A 313 1.34 -6.62 7.36
N ILE A 314 2.44 -6.01 6.97
CA ILE A 314 2.86 -5.94 5.56
C ILE A 314 3.26 -7.31 5.05
N TRP A 315 3.98 -8.08 5.87
CA TRP A 315 4.44 -9.41 5.54
C TRP A 315 3.29 -10.39 5.32
N GLU A 316 2.24 -10.33 6.15
CA GLU A 316 0.98 -11.07 5.97
C GLU A 316 0.31 -10.79 4.61
N MET A 317 0.49 -9.58 4.08
CA MET A 317 -0.04 -9.14 2.79
C MET A 317 0.93 -9.37 1.62
N THR A 318 2.15 -9.84 1.88
CA THR A 318 3.16 -10.12 0.84
C THR A 318 3.25 -11.62 0.60
N PRO A 319 2.83 -12.07 -0.59
CA PRO A 319 3.10 -13.42 -1.03
C PRO A 319 4.46 -13.52 -1.71
N VAL A 320 5.01 -14.71 -1.69
CA VAL A 320 6.10 -15.16 -2.56
C VAL A 320 5.61 -16.31 -3.41
N ILE A 321 6.11 -16.39 -4.64
CA ILE A 321 5.90 -17.53 -5.52
C ILE A 321 7.11 -18.43 -5.38
N GLU A 322 6.86 -19.70 -5.04
CA GLU A 322 7.86 -20.76 -5.03
C GLU A 322 7.39 -21.88 -5.96
N GLU A 323 8.34 -22.52 -6.62
CA GLU A 323 8.04 -23.73 -7.39
C GLU A 323 7.85 -24.89 -6.41
N LYS A 324 6.83 -25.72 -6.63
CA LYS A 324 6.63 -26.90 -5.78
C LYS A 324 7.74 -27.92 -6.06
N PRO A 325 8.47 -28.40 -5.03
CA PRO A 325 9.43 -29.48 -5.24
C PRO A 325 8.68 -30.73 -5.71
N GLY A 326 9.08 -31.30 -6.85
CA GLY A 326 8.51 -32.53 -7.40
C GLY A 326 7.28 -32.39 -8.30
N GLN A 327 6.78 -31.17 -8.57
CA GLN A 327 5.77 -30.92 -9.60
C GLN A 327 6.19 -29.74 -10.48
N ASN A 328 6.93 -30.04 -11.55
CA ASN A 328 7.34 -29.05 -12.55
C ASN A 328 6.11 -28.25 -13.02
N GLY A 329 6.18 -26.93 -12.90
CA GLY A 329 5.15 -25.99 -13.39
C GLY A 329 3.99 -25.68 -12.44
N LYS A 330 3.85 -26.32 -11.26
CA LYS A 330 2.81 -25.90 -10.31
C LYS A 330 3.32 -24.85 -9.32
N ILE A 331 2.75 -23.67 -9.43
CA ILE A 331 3.03 -22.51 -8.59
C ILE A 331 2.55 -22.78 -7.15
N ASN A 332 3.47 -22.69 -6.18
CA ASN A 332 3.15 -22.58 -4.77
C ASN A 332 3.12 -21.11 -4.36
N ILE A 333 2.02 -20.68 -3.75
CA ILE A 333 1.87 -19.29 -3.28
C ILE A 333 1.92 -19.32 -1.77
N VAL A 334 3.01 -18.79 -1.21
CA VAL A 334 3.23 -18.76 0.23
C VAL A 334 2.97 -17.34 0.71
N TRP A 335 2.06 -17.20 1.68
CA TRP A 335 1.77 -15.93 2.35
C TRP A 335 2.54 -15.82 3.65
N GLY A 336 2.88 -14.61 4.07
CA GLY A 336 3.39 -14.38 5.42
C GLY A 336 2.34 -14.80 6.45
N GLN A 337 2.75 -15.54 7.46
CA GLN A 337 1.90 -15.94 8.58
C GLN A 337 2.57 -15.51 9.87
N THR A 338 1.91 -14.65 10.62
CA THR A 338 2.25 -14.44 12.02
C THR A 338 1.57 -15.52 12.83
N ALA A 339 2.30 -16.13 13.77
CA ALA A 339 1.69 -17.01 14.74
C ALA A 339 0.65 -16.19 15.51
N LYS A 340 -0.63 -16.53 15.34
CA LYS A 340 -1.74 -15.97 16.12
C LYS A 340 -1.88 -16.74 17.43
N ASP A 341 -0.76 -17.12 18.02
CA ASP A 341 -0.78 -17.84 19.27
C ASP A 341 -1.38 -16.89 20.31
N ALA A 342 -2.48 -17.34 20.93
CA ALA A 342 -3.03 -16.62 22.06
C ALA A 342 -1.89 -16.49 23.09
N PRO A 343 -1.70 -15.31 23.70
CA PRO A 343 -0.69 -15.16 24.73
C PRO A 343 -0.96 -16.23 25.80
N VAL A 344 -0.01 -17.14 26.00
CA VAL A 344 -0.10 -18.16 27.06
C VAL A 344 -0.26 -17.40 28.37
N ALA A 345 -1.30 -17.73 29.13
CA ALA A 345 -1.57 -17.08 30.40
C ALA A 345 -0.35 -17.28 31.31
N ALA A 346 0.21 -16.18 31.82
CA ALA A 346 1.24 -16.26 32.84
C ALA A 346 0.61 -16.79 34.13
N ALA A 347 1.41 -17.44 35.00
CA ALA A 347 0.94 -17.98 36.27
C ALA A 347 0.21 -16.92 37.13
N GLY A 348 0.63 -15.65 37.09
CA GLY A 348 -0.05 -14.56 37.79
C GLY A 348 -1.45 -14.21 37.24
N HIS A 349 -1.77 -14.58 36.00
CA HIS A 349 -3.13 -14.44 35.47
C HIS A 349 -4.04 -15.59 35.93
N ALA A 350 -3.48 -16.74 36.33
CA ALA A 350 -4.25 -17.86 36.87
C ALA A 350 -4.86 -17.53 38.23
N VAL A 351 -4.17 -16.71 39.05
CA VAL A 351 -4.66 -16.21 40.35
C VAL A 351 -6.01 -15.49 40.22
N PHE A 352 -6.25 -14.78 39.12
CA PHE A 352 -7.54 -14.11 38.87
C PHE A 352 -8.71 -15.10 38.70
N PHE A 353 -8.42 -16.34 38.30
CA PHE A 353 -9.40 -17.40 38.08
C PHE A 353 -9.45 -18.42 39.22
N GLU A 354 -8.69 -18.22 40.31
CA GLU A 354 -8.81 -19.05 41.52
C GLU A 354 -10.20 -18.84 42.14
N GLY A 355 -11.08 -19.84 41.99
CA GLY A 355 -12.47 -19.80 42.44
C GLY A 355 -13.51 -19.63 41.31
N ALA A 356 -13.09 -19.49 40.05
CA ALA A 356 -14.00 -19.64 38.93
C ALA A 356 -14.46 -21.11 38.85
N PRO A 357 -15.76 -21.40 38.71
CA PRO A 357 -16.20 -22.78 38.52
C PRO A 357 -15.60 -23.31 37.23
N ASP A 358 -15.02 -24.51 37.28
CA ASP A 358 -14.56 -25.23 36.10
C ASP A 358 -15.77 -25.47 35.19
N ILE A 359 -15.94 -24.61 34.19
CA ILE A 359 -16.89 -24.87 33.11
C ILE A 359 -16.26 -25.98 32.29
N GLY A 360 -16.52 -27.23 32.71
CA GLY A 360 -16.13 -28.42 32.00
C GLY A 360 -16.46 -28.25 30.52
N THR A 361 -15.47 -28.51 29.68
CA THR A 361 -15.54 -28.44 28.21
C THR A 361 -16.83 -29.10 27.73
N THR A 362 -17.84 -28.29 27.43
CA THR A 362 -19.08 -28.79 26.85
C THR A 362 -18.75 -29.23 25.43
N SER A 363 -18.63 -30.55 25.27
CA SER A 363 -18.59 -31.20 23.97
C SER A 363 -19.69 -30.61 23.08
N GLY A 364 -19.28 -30.04 21.95
CA GLY A 364 -20.20 -29.37 21.04
C GLY A 364 -21.30 -30.33 20.59
N LYS A 365 -22.52 -30.13 21.07
CA LYS A 365 -23.72 -30.77 20.52
C LYS A 365 -23.80 -30.42 19.04
N LYS A 366 -23.57 -31.42 18.18
CA LYS A 366 -23.93 -31.39 16.76
C LYS A 366 -25.40 -30.97 16.64
N ARG A 367 -25.65 -29.76 16.14
CA ARG A 367 -26.99 -29.37 15.68
C ARG A 367 -27.29 -30.17 14.41
N SER A 368 -28.03 -31.27 14.54
CA SER A 368 -28.72 -31.87 13.40
C SER A 368 -29.83 -30.92 12.97
N ARG A 369 -29.73 -30.37 11.77
CA ARG A 369 -30.88 -29.73 11.10
C ARG A 369 -31.80 -30.86 10.64
N LYS A 370 -33.02 -30.90 11.18
CA LYS A 370 -34.19 -31.44 10.47
C LYS A 370 -34.69 -30.37 9.51
#